data_AF-A0A971SP41-F1
#
_entry.id   AF-A0A971SP41-F1
#
_cell.length_a   1.000
_cell.length_b   1.000
_cell.length_c   1.000
_cell.angle_alpha   90.00
_cell.angle_beta   90.00
_cell.angle_gamma   90.00
#
_symmetry.space_group_name_H-M   'P 1'
#
loop_
_entity.id
_entity.type
_entity.pdbx_description
1 polymer ?
#
loop_
_entity_poly.entity_id
_entity_poly.type
_entity_poly.pdbx_seq_one_letter_code
_entity_poly.pdbx_strand_id
1 'polypeptide(L)'
;MRVSDLALNLYSYSIPRQLNTWTEKTAAGKEKPVPSEDEKRLMETCRDFEAIFLGELLKSMRKTIPQGGLLAKSFGQDVFQSMLDTEYAKIMAQSRSTGLAEILFQQLSHYR
;
A
#
# COMPACT_ATOMS: atom_id res chain seq x y z
N MET A 1 26.32 -38.52 -6.46
CA MET A 1 25.05 -37.78 -6.55
C MET A 1 25.31 -36.31 -6.29
N ARG A 2 25.28 -35.48 -7.34
CA ARG A 2 24.65 -34.15 -7.36
C ARG A 2 24.04 -33.99 -8.75
N VAL A 3 22.81 -33.46 -8.79
CA VAL A 3 22.02 -33.24 -10.02
C VAL A 3 22.66 -32.23 -11.00
N SER A 4 23.75 -31.57 -10.59
CA SER A 4 24.56 -30.66 -11.41
C SER A 4 25.35 -31.35 -12.53
N ASP A 5 25.65 -32.64 -12.40
CA ASP A 5 26.58 -33.33 -13.31
C ASP A 5 25.88 -33.87 -14.58
N LEU A 6 24.55 -33.76 -14.68
CA LEU A 6 23.75 -34.16 -15.85
C LEU A 6 23.51 -33.03 -16.87
N ALA A 7 23.93 -31.80 -16.57
CA ALA A 7 23.68 -30.64 -17.44
C ALA A 7 24.76 -30.40 -18.51
N LEU A 8 25.87 -31.16 -18.50
CA LEU A 8 27.04 -30.88 -19.36
C LEU A 8 27.25 -31.87 -20.52
N ASN A 9 26.27 -32.74 -20.82
CA ASN A 9 26.33 -33.62 -22.00
C ASN A 9 25.14 -33.49 -22.95
N LEU A 10 24.63 -32.27 -23.15
CA LEU A 10 23.59 -32.01 -24.15
C LEU A 10 23.98 -30.92 -25.16
N TYR A 11 25.26 -30.76 -25.46
CA TYR A 11 25.77 -29.75 -26.40
C TYR A 11 25.82 -30.22 -27.87
N SER A 12 25.02 -31.21 -28.26
CA SER A 12 24.96 -31.68 -29.65
C SER A 12 23.55 -31.84 -30.22
N TYR A 13 22.54 -31.20 -29.62
CA TYR A 13 21.22 -31.11 -30.25
C TYR A 13 21.05 -29.74 -30.91
N SER A 14 21.13 -29.73 -32.23
CA SER A 14 20.78 -28.61 -33.10
C SER A 14 19.32 -28.24 -32.89
N ILE A 15 19.05 -27.26 -32.03
CA ILE A 15 17.72 -26.66 -31.88
C ILE A 15 17.40 -25.88 -33.18
N PRO A 16 16.28 -26.17 -33.88
CA PRO A 16 15.90 -25.42 -35.07
C PRO A 16 15.58 -23.95 -34.71
N ARG A 17 15.97 -23.03 -35.60
CA ARG A 17 15.89 -21.56 -35.51
C ARG A 17 14.47 -20.96 -35.36
N GLN A 18 13.46 -21.74 -34.97
CA GLN A 18 12.05 -21.31 -34.93
C GLN A 18 11.39 -21.55 -33.55
N LEU A 19 12.10 -21.33 -32.44
CA LEU A 19 11.54 -21.54 -31.10
C LEU A 19 12.00 -20.49 -30.05
N ASN A 20 12.03 -19.20 -30.39
CA ASN A 20 12.23 -18.09 -29.45
C ASN A 20 11.01 -17.15 -29.31
N THR A 21 9.87 -17.50 -29.90
CA THR A 21 8.66 -16.66 -29.86
C THR A 21 7.95 -16.64 -28.50
N TRP A 22 8.19 -17.62 -27.63
CA TRP A 22 7.60 -17.67 -26.27
C TRP A 22 8.39 -16.88 -25.23
N THR A 23 9.69 -16.62 -25.47
CA THR A 23 10.55 -15.85 -24.57
C THR A 23 10.56 -14.35 -24.89
N GLU A 24 10.34 -13.97 -26.15
CA GLU A 24 10.16 -12.57 -26.53
C GLU A 24 8.80 -12.02 -26.06
N LYS A 25 7.75 -12.86 -26.06
CA LYS A 25 6.38 -12.45 -25.69
C LYS A 25 6.17 -12.22 -24.18
N THR A 26 7.12 -12.63 -23.34
CA THR A 26 7.10 -12.37 -21.90
C THR A 26 7.93 -11.15 -21.48
N ALA A 27 8.70 -10.56 -22.41
CA ALA A 27 9.55 -9.39 -22.16
C ALA A 27 8.89 -8.06 -22.57
N ALA A 28 7.65 -8.08 -23.07
CA ALA A 28 6.81 -6.88 -23.11
C ALA A 28 6.36 -6.57 -21.68
N GLY A 29 7.27 -5.96 -20.91
CA GLY A 29 6.94 -5.33 -19.65
C GLY A 29 5.74 -4.45 -19.89
N LYS A 30 4.60 -4.79 -19.28
CA LYS A 30 3.47 -3.89 -19.19
C LYS A 30 3.95 -2.69 -18.39
N GLU A 31 4.47 -1.67 -19.07
CA GLU A 31 4.70 -0.37 -18.47
C GLU A 31 3.37 0.01 -17.82
N LYS A 32 3.37 0.13 -16.48
CA LYS A 32 2.17 0.58 -15.78
C LYS A 32 1.87 1.96 -16.35
N PRO A 33 0.66 2.21 -16.88
CA PRO A 33 0.32 3.50 -17.44
C PRO A 33 0.59 4.58 -16.39
N VAL A 34 1.17 5.69 -16.83
CA VAL A 34 1.36 6.86 -15.98
C VAL A 34 -0.03 7.30 -15.50
N PRO A 35 -0.26 7.45 -14.18
CA PRO A 35 -1.57 7.81 -13.67
C PRO A 35 -2.02 9.15 -14.25
N SER A 36 -3.28 9.24 -14.65
CA SER A 36 -3.88 10.51 -15.06
C SER A 36 -3.93 11.50 -13.89
N GLU A 37 -4.09 12.79 -14.19
CA GLU A 37 -4.23 13.80 -13.13
C GLU A 37 -5.45 13.54 -12.24
N ASP A 38 -6.54 13.05 -12.84
CA ASP A 38 -7.75 12.66 -12.11
C ASP A 38 -7.50 11.45 -11.20
N GLU A 39 -6.70 10.46 -11.64
CA GLU A 39 -6.33 9.31 -10.82
C GLU A 39 -5.46 9.71 -9.63
N LYS A 40 -4.56 10.68 -9.81
CA LYS A 40 -3.75 11.21 -8.69
C LYS A 40 -4.64 11.90 -7.65
N ARG A 41 -5.56 12.75 -8.09
CA ARG A 41 -6.53 13.45 -7.21
C ARG A 41 -7.45 12.47 -6.48
N LEU A 42 -7.91 11.43 -7.18
CA LEU A 42 -8.71 10.37 -6.56
C LEU A 42 -7.92 9.63 -5.48
N MET A 43 -6.67 9.26 -5.77
CA MET A 43 -5.79 8.61 -4.80
C MET A 43 -5.52 9.50 -3.58
N GLU A 44 -5.30 10.80 -3.78
CA GLU A 44 -5.12 11.78 -2.70
C GLU A 44 -6.37 11.86 -1.82
N THR A 45 -7.56 11.97 -2.43
CA THR A 45 -8.84 11.97 -1.70
C THR A 45 -9.04 10.68 -0.89
N CYS A 46 -8.66 9.52 -1.45
CA CYS A 46 -8.73 8.25 -0.74
C CYS A 46 -7.78 8.22 0.47
N ARG A 47 -6.59 8.80 0.36
CA ARG A 47 -5.63 8.93 1.48
C ARG A 47 -6.14 9.88 2.55
N ASP A 48 -6.74 10.99 2.18
CA ASP A 48 -7.36 11.93 3.14
C ASP A 48 -8.49 11.25 3.92
N PHE A 49 -9.30 10.44 3.24
CA PHE A 49 -10.32 9.63 3.91
C PHE A 49 -9.70 8.59 4.87
N GLU A 50 -8.65 7.88 4.44
CA GLU A 50 -7.92 6.95 5.33
C GLU A 50 -7.37 7.68 6.56
N ALA A 51 -6.86 8.90 6.42
CA ALA A 51 -6.41 9.71 7.55
C ALA A 51 -7.55 10.04 8.52
N ILE A 52 -8.74 10.42 8.04
CA ILE A 52 -9.90 10.66 8.90
C ILE A 52 -10.30 9.38 9.65
N PHE A 53 -10.35 8.26 8.94
CA PHE A 53 -10.68 6.97 9.52
C PHE A 53 -9.68 6.56 10.61
N LEU A 54 -8.39 6.71 10.35
CA LEU A 54 -7.32 6.43 11.32
C LEU A 54 -7.41 7.35 12.54
N GLY A 55 -7.76 8.62 12.35
CA GLY A 55 -8.00 9.55 13.45
C GLY A 55 -9.10 9.07 14.40
N GLU A 56 -10.24 8.64 13.87
CA GLU A 56 -11.33 8.11 14.69
C GLU A 56 -10.99 6.76 15.32
N LEU A 57 -10.21 5.93 14.62
CA LEU A 57 -9.69 4.66 15.15
C LEU A 57 -8.78 4.91 16.37
N LEU A 58 -7.80 5.81 16.25
CA LEU A 58 -6.90 6.20 17.35
C LEU A 58 -7.69 6.74 18.54
N LYS A 59 -8.68 7.59 18.27
CA LYS A 59 -9.57 8.15 19.29
C LYS A 59 -10.37 7.06 20.00
N SER A 60 -10.89 6.10 19.25
CA SER A 60 -11.64 4.97 19.78
C SER A 60 -10.77 4.06 20.65
N MET A 61 -9.55 3.75 20.21
CA MET A 61 -8.57 3.00 21.01
C MET A 61 -8.23 3.69 22.33
N ARG A 62 -8.12 5.02 22.36
CA ARG A 62 -7.87 5.74 23.63
C ARG A 62 -9.07 5.76 24.57
N LYS A 63 -10.30 5.78 24.03
CA LYS A 63 -11.52 5.71 24.85
C LYS A 63 -11.59 4.42 25.66
N THR A 64 -10.90 3.35 25.24
CA THR A 64 -10.86 2.08 26.00
C THR A 64 -9.87 2.09 27.15
N ILE A 65 -9.01 3.12 27.27
CA ILE A 65 -8.08 3.28 28.39
C ILE A 65 -8.83 3.96 29.55
N PRO A 66 -8.93 3.32 30.73
CA PRO A 66 -9.59 3.93 31.89
C PRO A 66 -8.98 5.29 32.22
N GLN A 67 -9.83 6.31 32.34
CA GLN A 67 -9.40 7.64 32.76
C GLN A 67 -9.44 7.71 34.28
N GLY A 68 -8.27 7.78 34.93
CA GLY A 68 -8.21 7.74 36.41
C GLY A 68 -6.81 7.64 37.03
N GLY A 69 -5.79 8.22 36.39
CA GLY A 69 -4.44 8.28 36.98
C GLY A 69 -4.30 9.37 38.05
N LEU A 70 -3.13 9.41 38.71
CA LEU A 70 -2.73 10.43 39.68
C LEU A 70 -2.82 11.88 39.15
N LEU A 71 -2.81 12.07 37.83
CA LEU A 71 -2.90 13.37 37.18
C LEU A 71 -4.31 13.58 36.61
N ALA A 72 -4.93 14.70 36.98
CA ALA A 72 -6.19 15.14 36.39
C ALA A 72 -5.97 15.53 34.93
N LYS A 73 -6.85 15.06 34.05
CA LYS A 73 -6.83 15.40 32.64
C LYS A 73 -7.20 16.88 32.47
N SER A 74 -6.42 17.61 31.69
CA SER A 74 -6.69 19.04 31.41
C SER A 74 -7.29 19.23 30.01
N PHE A 75 -8.07 20.30 29.83
CA PHE A 75 -8.60 20.68 28.52
C PHE A 75 -7.47 20.92 27.50
N GLY A 76 -6.35 21.53 27.92
CA GLY A 76 -5.19 21.73 27.04
C GLY A 76 -4.57 20.42 26.55
N GLN A 77 -4.54 19.39 27.42
CA GLN A 77 -4.08 18.06 27.04
C GLN A 77 -5.00 17.42 26.00
N ASP A 78 -6.32 17.56 26.13
CA ASP A 78 -7.27 17.02 25.14
C ASP A 78 -7.12 17.67 23.76
N VAL A 79 -6.92 18.99 23.72
CA VAL A 79 -6.68 19.73 22.46
C VAL A 79 -5.37 19.28 21.82
N PHE A 80 -4.27 19.28 22.58
CA PHE A 80 -2.97 18.85 22.07
C PHE A 80 -3.00 17.41 21.59
N GLN A 81 -3.64 16.51 22.34
CA GLN A 81 -3.79 15.11 21.95
C GLN A 81 -4.55 14.99 20.63
N SER A 82 -5.66 15.72 20.46
CA SER A 82 -6.45 15.68 19.24
C SER A 82 -5.65 16.17 18.02
N MET A 83 -4.81 17.19 18.20
CA MET A 83 -3.89 17.66 17.15
C MET A 83 -2.83 16.62 16.82
N LEU A 84 -2.24 16.00 17.84
CA LEU A 84 -1.24 14.93 17.67
C LEU A 84 -1.81 13.73 16.91
N ASP A 85 -3.04 13.33 17.25
CA ASP A 85 -3.74 12.23 16.60
C ASP A 85 -4.00 12.50 15.12
N THR A 86 -4.32 13.75 14.80
CA THR A 86 -4.55 14.21 13.43
C THR A 86 -3.26 14.09 12.61
N GLU A 87 -2.12 14.51 13.15
CA GLU A 87 -0.83 14.42 12.46
C GLU A 87 -0.35 12.97 12.32
N TYR A 88 -0.52 12.15 13.34
CA TYR A 88 -0.24 10.72 13.23
C TYR A 88 -1.09 10.04 12.17
N ALA A 89 -2.39 10.33 12.13
CA ALA A 89 -3.28 9.75 11.14
C ALA A 89 -2.89 10.14 9.70
N LYS A 90 -2.48 11.40 9.47
CA LYS A 90 -1.95 11.85 8.17
C LYS A 90 -0.68 11.10 7.77
N ILE A 91 0.29 10.99 8.68
CA ILE A 91 1.56 10.27 8.41
C ILE A 91 1.29 8.79 8.13
N MET A 92 0.39 8.16 8.89
CA MET A 92 0.01 6.76 8.70
C MET A 92 -0.69 6.52 7.35
N ALA A 93 -1.58 7.41 6.93
CA ALA A 93 -2.24 7.33 5.63
C ALA A 93 -1.26 7.51 4.46
N GLN A 94 -0.29 8.44 4.59
CA GLN A 94 0.74 8.65 3.57
C GLN A 94 1.70 7.47 3.43
N SER A 95 2.00 6.78 4.54
CA SER A 95 2.92 5.63 4.57
C SER A 95 2.32 4.31 4.11
N ARG A 96 1.07 4.30 3.60
CA ARG A 96 0.34 3.08 3.19
C ARG A 96 0.22 2.06 4.32
N SER A 97 -0.05 2.54 5.54
CA SER A 97 -0.02 1.69 6.72
C SER A 97 -1.15 0.65 6.74
N THR A 98 -2.39 1.04 6.39
CA THR A 98 -3.54 0.10 6.42
C THR A 98 -3.95 -0.42 5.05
N GLY A 99 -3.64 0.31 3.98
CA GLY A 99 -4.00 -0.08 2.62
C GLY A 99 -5.47 0.25 2.25
N LEU A 100 -6.18 0.98 3.12
CA LEU A 100 -7.58 1.33 2.88
C LEU A 100 -7.72 2.28 1.68
N ALA A 101 -6.82 3.26 1.52
CA ALA A 101 -6.84 4.15 0.38
C ALA A 101 -6.73 3.40 -0.96
N GLU A 102 -5.90 2.36 -1.03
CA GLU A 102 -5.75 1.53 -2.23
C GLU A 102 -7.03 0.73 -2.54
N ILE A 103 -7.67 0.18 -1.52
CA ILE A 103 -8.94 -0.54 -1.68
C ILE A 103 -10.02 0.43 -2.20
N LEU A 104 -10.14 1.60 -1.59
CA LEU A 104 -11.09 2.63 -2.03
C LEU A 104 -10.80 3.09 -3.46
N PHE A 105 -9.53 3.34 -3.79
CA PHE A 105 -9.12 3.71 -5.12
C PHE A 105 -9.48 2.62 -6.15
N GLN A 106 -9.23 1.34 -5.85
CA GLN A 106 -9.61 0.23 -6.74
C GLN A 106 -11.11 0.16 -6.98
N GLN A 107 -11.93 0.34 -5.94
CA GLN A 107 -13.38 0.35 -6.09
C GLN A 107 -13.87 1.55 -6.89
N LEU A 108 -13.37 2.74 -6.60
CA LEU A 108 -13.84 3.98 -7.24
C LEU A 108 -13.34 4.12 -8.68
N SER A 109 -12.13 3.64 -8.99
CA SER A 109 -11.61 3.64 -10.36
C SER A 109 -12.32 2.65 -11.28
N HIS A 110 -12.88 1.57 -10.74
CA HIS A 110 -13.66 0.59 -11.50
C HIS A 110 -15.07 1.06 -11.86
N TYR A 111 -15.68 1.92 -11.04
CA TYR A 111 -17.03 2.45 -11.27
C TYR A 111 -17.08 3.70 -12.17
N ARG A 112 -15.95 4.09 -12.76
CA ARG A 112 -15.82 5.24 -13.66
C ARG A 112 -15.81 4.81 -15.13
#